data_AF-R7YWD9-F1
#
_entry.id   AF-R7YWD9-F1
#
_cell.length_a   1.000
_cell.length_b   1.000
_cell.length_c   1.000
_cell.angle_alpha   90.00
_cell.angle_beta   90.00
_cell.angle_gamma   90.00
#
_symmetry.space_group_name_H-M   'P 1'
#
loop_
_entity.id
_entity.type
_entity.pdbx_description
1 polymer ?
#
loop_
_entity_poly.entity_id
_entity_poly.type
_entity_poly.pdbx_seq_one_letter_code
_entity_poly.pdbx_strand_id
1 'polypeptide(L)'
;MSAERSSLKTTASQIALQAPITNVLRPKTHTEIIVIDDDTDAPGSEHGSTDSADEDSEPRPQLREKQSTSSQVSVAVKVPNEIDDNIRTRLRRPVPAKNATDRTAKEAAVGQVYILRDPSQPELLKIGFTDIEISERCKQIRYRCKMQLEIIYTDCLPVRNARRAEALAHAELSNFQEPPKCVHHDTHREWFRVTAEEALQVVRRWMNFMQQVPYDDDGKLAEFWLLRIQTMPRPSATEQPHDHDARHQRWSATLAAKLKPESTPAPEAGSTIRWSNSAQTVLRRVPRVKWILFGKLLLWMAACCFAGSKLGNGARQLLELFPSLLAMTSVLFFELAV
;
A
#
# COMPACT_ATOMS: atom_id res chain seq x y z
N MET A 1 49.63 20.48 -68.39
CA MET A 1 48.63 19.40 -68.59
C MET A 1 48.61 18.61 -67.29
N SER A 2 47.77 19.07 -66.35
CA SER A 2 46.54 18.40 -65.90
C SER A 2 46.84 17.10 -65.15
N ALA A 3 46.85 17.17 -63.81
CA ALA A 3 45.86 16.54 -62.91
C ALA A 3 46.41 15.16 -62.45
N GLU A 4 46.32 14.70 -61.20
CA GLU A 4 45.31 14.88 -60.16
C GLU A 4 45.92 15.00 -58.76
N ARG A 5 45.16 15.69 -57.90
CA ARG A 5 45.29 15.76 -56.45
C ARG A 5 44.30 14.75 -55.83
N SER A 6 44.71 14.07 -54.76
CA SER A 6 43.82 13.60 -53.69
C SER A 6 44.71 13.36 -52.44
N SER A 7 44.85 14.30 -51.50
CA SER A 7 43.90 14.82 -50.51
C SER A 7 43.53 13.84 -49.40
N LEU A 8 44.50 13.56 -48.52
CA LEU A 8 44.24 13.11 -47.14
C LEU A 8 44.51 14.30 -46.22
N LYS A 9 43.45 14.98 -45.79
CA LYS A 9 43.50 15.98 -44.72
C LYS A 9 42.84 15.40 -43.48
N THR A 10 43.70 15.17 -42.50
CA THR A 10 43.52 15.31 -41.05
C THR A 10 42.23 16.00 -40.62
N THR A 11 41.46 15.35 -39.74
CA THR A 11 40.56 16.04 -38.82
C THR A 11 40.56 15.30 -37.49
N ALA A 12 41.49 15.70 -36.62
CA ALA A 12 41.38 15.48 -35.19
C ALA A 12 40.61 16.69 -34.61
N SER A 13 39.41 16.47 -34.10
CA SER A 13 38.72 17.45 -33.28
C SER A 13 37.76 16.76 -32.30
N GLN A 14 37.97 17.16 -31.04
CA GLN A 14 36.99 17.20 -29.95
C GLN A 14 36.55 15.88 -29.31
N ILE A 15 37.45 15.36 -28.47
CA ILE A 15 37.09 14.71 -27.22
C ILE A 15 36.60 15.83 -26.28
N ALA A 16 35.29 15.97 -26.13
CA ALA A 16 34.69 16.73 -25.05
C ALA A 16 34.40 15.77 -23.89
N LEU A 17 35.11 15.98 -22.78
CA LEU A 17 34.82 15.39 -21.49
C LEU A 17 33.39 15.74 -21.06
N GLN A 18 32.50 14.76 -21.06
CA GLN A 18 31.29 14.79 -20.23
C GLN A 18 31.56 13.97 -18.97
N ALA A 19 31.65 14.67 -17.85
CA ALA A 19 31.75 14.10 -16.52
C ALA A 19 30.51 13.23 -16.20
N PRO A 20 30.66 12.17 -15.39
CA PRO A 20 29.52 11.39 -14.95
C PRO A 20 28.65 12.23 -14.00
N ILE A 21 27.41 12.50 -14.41
CA ILE A 21 26.37 13.01 -13.52
C ILE A 21 25.99 11.85 -12.58
N THR A 22 26.64 11.79 -11.42
CA THR A 22 26.21 10.98 -10.28
C THR A 22 24.99 11.64 -9.65
N ASN A 23 23.81 11.45 -10.26
CA ASN A 23 22.55 11.71 -9.58
C ASN A 23 22.26 10.56 -8.61
N VAL A 24 22.95 10.59 -7.47
CA VAL A 24 22.54 9.89 -6.26
C VAL A 24 21.25 10.57 -5.79
N LEU A 25 20.11 9.99 -6.17
CA LEU A 25 18.83 10.25 -5.53
C LEU A 25 18.94 9.77 -4.08
N ARG A 26 19.34 10.69 -3.20
CA ARG A 26 19.27 10.56 -1.75
C ARG A 26 17.78 10.43 -1.39
N PRO A 27 17.29 9.29 -0.87
CA PRO A 27 15.97 9.26 -0.28
C PRO A 27 15.99 10.20 0.92
N LYS A 28 15.09 11.19 0.93
CA LYS A 28 14.78 11.97 2.13
C LYS A 28 14.06 11.04 3.09
N THR A 29 14.82 10.30 3.91
CA THR A 29 14.30 9.67 5.11
C THR A 29 14.14 10.77 6.16
N HIS A 30 12.99 11.44 6.14
CA HIS A 30 12.44 12.02 7.37
C HIS A 30 11.46 10.99 7.91
N THR A 31 12.00 9.93 8.50
CA THR A 31 11.25 9.07 9.41
C THR A 31 11.20 9.86 10.71
N GLU A 32 10.10 10.58 10.95
CA GLU A 32 9.78 11.00 12.32
C GLU A 32 9.58 9.72 13.13
N ILE A 33 10.58 9.41 13.95
CA ILE A 33 10.48 8.42 15.00
C ILE A 33 9.52 9.04 16.02
N ILE A 34 8.23 8.71 15.93
CA ILE A 34 7.26 9.04 16.97
C ILE A 34 7.52 8.06 18.12
N VAL A 35 8.44 8.43 19.01
CA VAL A 35 8.50 7.84 20.34
C VAL A 35 7.29 8.36 21.09
N ILE A 36 6.31 7.49 21.33
CA ILE A 36 5.18 7.79 22.21
C ILE A 36 5.68 7.45 23.62
N ASP A 37 6.18 8.45 24.32
CA ASP A 37 6.44 8.37 25.75
C ASP A 37 5.10 8.37 26.49
N ASP A 38 4.82 7.29 27.22
CA ASP A 38 3.60 7.08 28.00
C ASP A 38 3.92 7.42 29.46
N ASP A 39 3.81 8.71 29.82
CA ASP A 39 3.88 9.19 31.19
C ASP A 39 2.63 8.71 31.94
N THR A 40 2.74 7.56 32.60
CA THR A 40 1.73 7.10 33.56
C THR A 40 2.19 7.39 34.98
N ASP A 41 1.78 8.55 35.49
CA ASP A 41 1.78 8.87 36.92
C ASP A 41 0.88 7.90 37.68
N ALA A 42 1.46 7.15 38.62
CA ALA A 42 0.73 6.36 39.59
C ALA A 42 0.71 7.10 40.94
N PRO A 43 -0.47 7.35 41.56
CA PRO A 43 -0.55 7.79 42.95
C PRO A 43 -0.48 6.58 43.89
N GLY A 44 0.21 6.78 45.00
CA GLY A 44 0.64 5.73 45.92
C GLY A 44 -0.44 5.07 46.78
N SER A 45 0.03 4.14 47.62
CA SER A 45 -0.69 3.61 48.77
C SER A 45 0.33 3.13 49.79
N GLU A 46 0.44 3.88 50.88
CA GLU A 46 1.04 3.47 52.14
C GLU A 46 0.20 2.34 52.76
N HIS A 47 0.84 1.27 53.23
CA HIS A 47 0.36 0.52 54.40
C HIS A 47 1.54 -0.19 55.05
N GLY A 48 1.68 0.04 56.35
CA GLY A 48 2.79 -0.40 57.18
C GLY A 48 2.60 -1.77 57.84
N SER A 49 3.72 -2.16 58.47
CA SER A 49 3.92 -3.07 59.60
C SER A 49 3.32 -4.48 59.56
N THR A 50 4.18 -5.49 59.71
CA THR A 50 4.35 -6.22 61.00
C THR A 50 5.50 -7.20 60.92
N ASP A 51 6.40 -7.11 61.90
CA ASP A 51 7.33 -8.16 62.32
C ASP A 51 6.56 -9.31 62.99
N SER A 52 6.87 -10.54 62.62
CA SER A 52 7.03 -11.64 63.59
C SER A 52 7.63 -12.86 62.89
N ALA A 53 8.72 -13.36 63.48
CA ALA A 53 9.34 -14.65 63.21
C ALA A 53 8.37 -15.79 63.53
N ASP A 54 8.46 -16.88 62.77
CA ASP A 54 8.43 -18.24 63.33
C ASP A 54 8.93 -19.24 62.28
N GLU A 55 9.85 -20.08 62.76
CA GLU A 55 10.39 -21.26 62.11
C GLU A 55 9.29 -22.33 61.99
N ASP A 56 9.09 -22.92 60.81
CA ASP A 56 8.97 -24.37 60.76
C ASP A 56 9.24 -24.95 59.38
N SER A 57 9.83 -26.13 59.42
CA SER A 57 10.53 -26.80 58.33
C SER A 57 9.62 -27.79 57.62
N GLU A 58 9.45 -27.66 56.30
CA GLU A 58 9.07 -28.80 55.46
C GLU A 58 9.84 -28.85 54.13
N PRO A 59 10.36 -30.02 53.72
CA PRO A 59 11.13 -30.18 52.50
C PRO A 59 10.23 -30.11 51.26
N ARG A 60 10.37 -29.00 50.52
CA ARG A 60 9.72 -28.75 49.23
C ARG A 60 10.02 -29.87 48.23
N PRO A 61 8.99 -30.51 47.61
CA PRO A 61 9.20 -31.51 46.58
C PRO A 61 9.92 -30.89 45.39
N GLN A 62 11.02 -31.49 44.97
CA GLN A 62 11.76 -31.09 43.78
C GLN A 62 10.82 -31.13 42.57
N LEU A 63 10.43 -29.94 42.12
CA LEU A 63 9.74 -29.72 40.85
C LEU A 63 10.66 -30.26 39.75
N ARG A 64 10.30 -31.43 39.25
CA ARG A 64 10.88 -32.09 38.09
C ARG A 64 10.90 -31.09 36.94
N GLU A 65 12.09 -30.54 36.71
CA GLU A 65 12.43 -29.65 35.62
C GLU A 65 12.17 -30.41 34.31
N LYS A 66 10.94 -30.25 33.79
CA LYS A 66 10.61 -30.71 32.44
C LYS A 66 11.42 -29.83 31.51
N GLN A 67 12.61 -30.32 31.16
CA GLN A 67 13.38 -29.88 30.02
C GLN A 67 12.43 -29.88 28.81
N SER A 68 11.85 -28.71 28.56
CA SER A 68 11.05 -28.45 27.39
C SER A 68 12.04 -28.32 26.25
N THR A 69 12.36 -29.46 25.65
CA THR A 69 13.06 -29.54 24.37
C THR A 69 12.17 -28.85 23.35
N SER A 70 12.39 -27.55 23.19
CA SER A 70 11.82 -26.69 22.17
C SER A 70 12.12 -27.32 20.81
N SER A 71 11.17 -28.14 20.35
CA SER A 71 11.25 -28.79 19.06
C SER A 71 10.98 -27.70 18.03
N GLN A 72 12.04 -27.13 17.47
CA GLN A 72 11.95 -26.25 16.32
C GLN A 72 11.30 -27.05 15.19
N VAL A 73 10.00 -26.84 14.99
CA VAL A 73 9.27 -27.38 13.86
C VAL A 73 9.84 -26.68 12.64
N SER A 74 10.74 -27.35 11.93
CA SER A 74 11.26 -26.86 10.65
C SER A 74 10.08 -26.80 9.68
N VAL A 75 9.68 -25.57 9.34
CA VAL A 75 8.67 -25.37 8.29
C VAL A 75 9.25 -25.92 6.99
N ALA A 76 8.52 -26.82 6.33
CA ALA A 76 8.95 -27.39 5.06
C ALA A 76 9.20 -26.26 4.04
N VAL A 77 10.45 -26.16 3.58
CA VAL A 77 10.87 -25.19 2.57
C VAL A 77 10.15 -25.50 1.26
N LYS A 78 9.40 -24.55 0.73
CA LYS A 78 8.66 -24.70 -0.52
C LYS A 78 9.53 -24.36 -1.71
N VAL A 79 9.40 -25.13 -2.79
CA VAL A 79 10.09 -24.80 -4.03
C VAL A 79 9.44 -23.58 -4.70
N PRO A 80 10.18 -22.79 -5.53
CA PRO A 80 9.65 -21.57 -6.13
C PRO A 80 8.32 -21.73 -6.88
N ASN A 81 8.12 -22.85 -7.57
CA ASN A 81 6.88 -23.15 -8.28
C ASN A 81 5.67 -23.23 -7.35
N GLU A 82 5.82 -23.84 -6.17
CA GLU A 82 4.74 -23.98 -5.19
C GLU A 82 4.35 -22.62 -4.59
N ILE A 83 5.33 -21.73 -4.39
CA ILE A 83 5.07 -20.35 -3.94
C ILE A 83 4.26 -19.61 -4.98
N ASP A 84 4.73 -19.62 -6.24
CA ASP A 84 4.02 -18.95 -7.34
C ASP A 84 2.61 -19.53 -7.53
N ASP A 85 2.44 -20.85 -7.46
CA ASP A 85 1.13 -21.49 -7.58
C ASP A 85 0.20 -21.17 -6.40
N ASN A 86 0.74 -20.99 -5.19
CA ASN A 86 -0.02 -20.49 -4.04
C ASN A 86 -0.51 -19.06 -4.27
N ILE A 87 0.37 -18.17 -4.75
CA ILE A 87 0.03 -16.78 -5.09
C ILE A 87 -1.04 -16.75 -6.19
N ARG A 88 -0.86 -17.50 -7.29
CA ARG A 88 -1.84 -17.63 -8.38
C ARG A 88 -3.20 -18.10 -7.86
N THR A 89 -3.20 -19.12 -7.00
CA THR A 89 -4.43 -19.66 -6.39
C THR A 89 -5.13 -18.60 -5.56
N ARG A 90 -4.39 -17.82 -4.76
CA ARG A 90 -4.95 -16.73 -3.96
C ARG A 90 -5.49 -15.59 -4.81
N LEU A 91 -4.83 -15.24 -5.92
CA LEU A 91 -5.32 -14.21 -6.85
C LEU A 91 -6.63 -14.62 -7.53
N ARG A 92 -6.77 -15.89 -7.89
CA ARG A 92 -7.98 -16.40 -8.58
C ARG A 92 -9.19 -16.58 -7.68
N ARG A 93 -9.00 -16.70 -6.37
CA ARG A 93 -10.12 -16.79 -5.43
C ARG A 93 -10.95 -15.51 -5.52
N PRO A 94 -12.28 -15.59 -5.67
CA PRO A 94 -13.12 -14.42 -5.61
C PRO A 94 -12.87 -13.62 -4.32
N VAL A 95 -12.93 -12.30 -4.41
CA VAL A 95 -13.11 -11.42 -3.26
C VAL A 95 -14.60 -11.18 -3.07
N PRO A 96 -15.07 -10.72 -1.90
CA PRO A 96 -16.47 -10.36 -1.73
C PRO A 96 -16.88 -9.28 -2.73
N ALA A 97 -18.03 -9.50 -3.36
CA ALA A 97 -18.61 -8.57 -4.33
C ALA A 97 -18.74 -7.16 -3.73
N LYS A 98 -18.79 -6.15 -4.61
CA LYS A 98 -18.80 -4.74 -4.18
C LYS A 98 -19.93 -4.41 -3.20
N ASN A 99 -21.06 -5.08 -3.36
CA ASN A 99 -22.30 -4.84 -2.64
C ASN A 99 -22.60 -5.91 -1.58
N ALA A 100 -21.61 -6.71 -1.17
CA ALA A 100 -21.82 -7.74 -0.16
C ALA A 100 -22.15 -7.11 1.21
N THR A 101 -23.32 -7.43 1.77
CA THR A 101 -23.85 -6.83 3.01
C THR A 101 -23.60 -7.66 4.28
N ASP A 102 -22.96 -8.82 4.19
CA ASP A 102 -22.74 -9.74 5.31
C ASP A 102 -21.27 -9.79 5.78
N ARG A 103 -20.94 -10.62 6.79
CA ARG A 103 -19.63 -10.88 7.41
C ARG A 103 -18.47 -11.09 6.42
N THR A 104 -18.75 -11.42 5.16
CA THR A 104 -17.78 -11.41 4.05
C THR A 104 -17.21 -10.03 3.76
N ALA A 105 -17.85 -8.93 4.19
CA ALA A 105 -17.38 -7.56 4.06
C ALA A 105 -15.97 -7.32 4.61
N LYS A 106 -15.51 -8.14 5.58
CA LYS A 106 -14.15 -8.03 6.14
C LYS A 106 -13.03 -8.30 5.13
N GLU A 107 -13.26 -9.10 4.10
CA GLU A 107 -12.25 -9.29 3.03
C GLU A 107 -12.30 -8.17 1.99
N ALA A 108 -13.48 -7.57 1.78
CA ALA A 108 -13.67 -6.39 0.94
C ALA A 108 -13.34 -5.08 1.67
N ALA A 109 -12.86 -5.17 2.90
CA ALA A 109 -12.56 -4.03 3.75
C ALA A 109 -11.54 -3.12 3.08
N VAL A 110 -11.81 -1.83 3.21
CA VAL A 110 -10.86 -0.77 2.91
C VAL A 110 -9.95 -0.65 4.11
N GLY A 111 -8.64 -0.65 3.89
CA GLY A 111 -7.67 -0.44 4.95
C GLY A 111 -6.25 -0.51 4.39
N GLN A 112 -5.28 -0.72 5.27
CA GLN A 112 -3.86 -0.60 4.94
C GLN A 112 -3.08 -1.83 5.41
N VAL A 113 -2.03 -2.16 4.66
CA VAL A 113 -1.03 -3.15 5.08
C VAL A 113 0.14 -2.40 5.71
N TYR A 114 0.62 -2.91 6.83
CA TYR A 114 1.68 -2.32 7.63
C TYR A 114 2.83 -3.30 7.85
N ILE A 115 4.00 -2.76 8.19
CA ILE A 115 5.19 -3.49 8.63
C ILE A 115 5.57 -2.98 10.02
N LEU A 116 5.59 -3.88 11.01
CA LEU A 116 6.09 -3.57 12.36
C LEU A 116 7.37 -4.36 12.65
N ARG A 117 8.15 -3.85 13.59
CA ARG A 117 9.32 -4.52 14.16
C ARG A 117 9.20 -4.52 15.68
N ASP A 118 9.65 -5.59 16.32
CA ASP A 118 9.96 -5.58 17.75
C ASP A 118 11.47 -5.30 17.91
N PRO A 119 11.88 -4.20 18.56
CA PRO A 119 13.30 -3.91 18.80
C PRO A 119 14.06 -5.04 19.51
N SER A 120 13.37 -5.90 20.28
CA SER A 120 14.01 -7.05 20.93
C SER A 120 14.35 -8.20 19.96
N GLN A 121 13.77 -8.18 18.75
CA GLN A 121 13.95 -9.15 17.67
C GLN A 121 14.05 -8.41 16.32
N PRO A 122 15.10 -7.58 16.14
CA PRO A 122 15.17 -6.61 15.04
C PRO A 122 15.19 -7.24 13.65
N GLU A 123 15.55 -8.52 13.56
CA GLU A 123 15.62 -9.31 12.34
C GLU A 123 14.30 -9.94 11.91
N LEU A 124 13.25 -9.82 12.74
CA LEU A 124 11.90 -10.26 12.42
C LEU A 124 10.99 -9.07 12.15
N LEU A 125 10.27 -9.15 11.04
CA LEU A 125 9.28 -8.14 10.64
C LEU A 125 7.89 -8.74 10.63
N LYS A 126 6.94 -8.03 11.23
CA LYS A 126 5.53 -8.36 11.18
C LYS A 126 4.88 -7.68 9.98
N ILE A 127 4.22 -8.43 9.12
CA ILE A 127 3.38 -7.89 8.05
C ILE A 127 1.93 -8.14 8.40
N GLY A 128 1.13 -7.08 8.52
CA GLY A 128 -0.27 -7.19 8.92
C GLY A 128 -1.20 -6.22 8.18
N PHE A 129 -2.51 -6.46 8.29
CA PHE A 129 -3.56 -5.57 7.82
C PHE A 129 -4.32 -4.89 8.98
N THR A 130 -4.79 -3.66 8.76
CA THR A 130 -5.72 -2.96 9.65
C THR A 130 -6.72 -2.11 8.87
N ASP A 131 -7.97 -2.07 9.34
CA ASP A 131 -9.05 -1.16 8.94
C ASP A 131 -9.24 0.01 9.93
N ILE A 132 -8.48 0.00 11.04
CA ILE A 132 -8.41 1.06 12.04
C ILE A 132 -7.04 1.76 11.98
N GLU A 133 -6.89 2.84 12.75
CA GLU A 133 -5.62 3.55 12.91
C GLU A 133 -4.49 2.60 13.36
N ILE A 134 -3.30 2.77 12.77
CA ILE A 134 -2.15 1.90 13.05
C ILE A 134 -1.70 1.99 14.52
N SER A 135 -1.82 3.16 15.14
CA SER A 135 -1.52 3.38 16.55
C SER A 135 -2.38 2.49 17.47
N GLU A 136 -3.69 2.44 17.21
CA GLU A 136 -4.65 1.58 17.93
C GLU A 136 -4.36 0.10 17.68
N ARG A 137 -4.02 -0.28 16.44
CA ARG A 137 -3.59 -1.65 16.14
C ARG A 137 -2.31 -2.04 16.88
N CYS A 138 -1.34 -1.13 16.99
CA CYS A 138 -0.13 -1.32 17.79
C CYS A 138 -0.47 -1.52 19.26
N LYS A 139 -1.34 -0.69 19.85
CA LYS A 139 -1.81 -0.85 21.25
C LYS A 139 -2.41 -2.24 21.49
N GLN A 140 -3.26 -2.73 20.57
CA GLN A 140 -3.85 -4.07 20.67
C GLN A 140 -2.79 -5.18 20.66
N ILE A 141 -1.79 -5.09 19.77
CA ILE A 141 -0.73 -6.09 19.67
C ILE A 141 0.17 -6.04 20.91
N ARG A 142 0.57 -4.85 21.36
CA ARG A 142 1.36 -4.65 22.60
C ARG A 142 0.64 -5.25 23.80
N TYR A 143 -0.66 -4.97 23.95
CA TYR A 143 -1.46 -5.51 25.04
C TYR A 143 -1.51 -7.04 25.05
N ARG A 144 -1.73 -7.65 23.87
CA ARG A 144 -1.91 -9.11 23.70
C ARG A 144 -0.62 -9.92 23.71
N CYS A 145 0.46 -9.37 23.15
CA CYS A 145 1.70 -10.10 22.90
C CYS A 145 2.85 -9.65 23.81
N LYS A 146 2.68 -8.56 24.56
CA LYS A 146 3.70 -7.94 25.43
C LYS A 146 5.00 -7.61 24.69
N MET A 147 4.88 -7.27 23.41
CA MET A 147 5.99 -6.84 22.55
C MET A 147 6.06 -5.32 22.52
N GLN A 148 7.26 -4.77 22.40
CA GLN A 148 7.44 -3.39 21.96
C GLN A 148 7.32 -3.36 20.44
N LEU A 149 6.70 -2.32 19.87
CA LEU A 149 6.45 -2.25 18.44
C LEU A 149 6.87 -0.91 17.88
N GLU A 150 7.74 -0.95 16.89
CA GLU A 150 8.12 0.13 16.00
C GLU A 150 7.38 -0.01 14.67
N ILE A 151 6.84 1.10 14.15
CA ILE A 151 6.21 1.14 12.83
C ILE A 151 7.30 1.37 11.78
N ILE A 152 7.61 0.34 11.00
CA ILE A 152 8.59 0.44 9.90
C ILE A 152 7.94 1.01 8.65
N TYR A 153 6.70 0.61 8.39
CA TYR A 153 5.94 1.10 7.25
C TYR A 153 4.45 1.03 7.53
N THR A 154 3.73 2.05 7.09
CA THR A 154 2.29 2.02 6.85
C THR A 154 2.04 2.79 5.57
N ASP A 155 1.13 2.30 4.73
CA ASP A 155 0.66 3.12 3.62
C ASP A 155 -0.21 4.26 4.18
N CYS A 156 -0.20 5.43 3.55
CA CYS A 156 -1.10 6.52 3.93
C CYS A 156 -2.47 6.38 3.26
N LEU A 157 -2.57 5.55 2.22
CA LEU A 157 -3.78 5.40 1.42
C LEU A 157 -4.41 4.03 1.65
N PRO A 158 -5.56 3.96 2.34
CA PRO A 158 -6.34 2.75 2.44
C PRO A 158 -6.78 2.26 1.05
N VAL A 159 -6.66 0.95 0.81
CA VAL A 159 -7.07 0.32 -0.44
C VAL A 159 -8.14 -0.73 -0.17
N ARG A 160 -9.04 -0.92 -1.15
CA ARG A 160 -10.00 -2.01 -1.12
C ARG A 160 -9.27 -3.35 -1.22
N ASN A 161 -9.74 -4.37 -0.50
CA ASN A 161 -9.14 -5.70 -0.49
C ASN A 161 -7.70 -5.71 0.07
N ALA A 162 -7.34 -4.79 0.95
CA ALA A 162 -6.00 -4.75 1.57
C ALA A 162 -5.65 -6.03 2.32
N ARG A 163 -6.63 -6.72 2.90
CA ARG A 163 -6.45 -8.06 3.49
C ARG A 163 -6.00 -9.11 2.47
N ARG A 164 -6.43 -8.98 1.20
CA ARG A 164 -5.94 -9.82 0.11
C ARG A 164 -4.48 -9.49 -0.21
N ALA A 165 -4.10 -8.21 -0.17
CA ALA A 165 -2.70 -7.80 -0.35
C ALA A 165 -1.78 -8.38 0.74
N GLU A 166 -2.19 -8.30 2.02
CA GLU A 166 -1.50 -8.95 3.15
C GLU A 166 -1.32 -10.46 2.88
N ALA A 167 -2.41 -11.14 2.52
CA ALA A 167 -2.39 -12.58 2.29
C ALA A 167 -1.49 -13.00 1.11
N LEU A 168 -1.31 -12.13 0.12
CA LEU A 168 -0.38 -12.35 -1.00
C LEU A 168 1.07 -12.10 -0.57
N ALA A 169 1.32 -11.06 0.23
CA ALA A 169 2.63 -10.81 0.83
C ALA A 169 3.10 -12.00 1.69
N HIS A 170 2.22 -12.55 2.52
CA HIS A 170 2.53 -13.74 3.32
C HIS A 170 2.79 -14.97 2.46
N ALA A 171 2.04 -15.17 1.37
CA ALA A 171 2.25 -16.31 0.48
C ALA A 171 3.62 -16.26 -0.17
N GLU A 172 4.01 -15.07 -0.64
CA GLU A 172 5.30 -14.83 -1.26
C GLU A 172 6.48 -15.01 -0.31
N LEU A 173 6.33 -14.56 0.94
CA LEU A 173 7.36 -14.64 1.97
C LEU A 173 7.27 -15.93 2.80
N SER A 174 6.48 -16.92 2.39
CA SER A 174 6.17 -18.08 3.25
C SER A 174 7.38 -18.95 3.62
N ASN A 175 8.46 -18.92 2.85
CA ASN A 175 9.74 -19.58 3.20
C ASN A 175 10.58 -18.81 4.23
N PHE A 176 10.26 -17.55 4.47
CA PHE A 176 10.93 -16.70 5.46
C PHE A 176 10.08 -16.55 6.73
N GLN A 177 8.94 -17.24 6.80
CA GLN A 177 8.04 -17.14 7.93
C GLN A 177 8.70 -17.74 9.18
N GLU A 178 8.84 -16.94 10.22
CA GLU A 178 9.44 -17.34 11.48
C GLU A 178 8.66 -16.75 12.65
N PRO A 179 8.10 -17.57 13.55
CA PRO A 179 7.37 -17.07 14.69
C PRO A 179 8.32 -16.32 15.65
N PRO A 180 7.91 -15.18 16.19
CA PRO A 180 8.70 -14.46 17.18
C PRO A 180 8.61 -15.21 18.52
N LYS A 181 9.53 -14.89 19.43
CA LYS A 181 9.40 -15.25 20.85
C LYS A 181 8.21 -14.51 21.45
N CYS A 182 7.09 -15.20 21.63
CA CYS A 182 5.88 -14.68 22.27
C CYS A 182 5.43 -15.63 23.37
N VAL A 183 5.09 -15.08 24.54
CA VAL A 183 4.67 -15.86 25.71
C VAL A 183 3.17 -16.15 25.77
N HIS A 184 2.35 -15.47 24.94
CA HIS A 184 0.89 -15.46 25.08
C HIS A 184 0.12 -16.12 23.92
N HIS A 185 0.79 -16.45 22.81
CA HIS A 185 0.12 -17.02 21.63
C HIS A 185 0.92 -18.18 21.09
N ASP A 186 0.23 -19.29 20.82
CA ASP A 186 0.87 -20.55 20.43
C ASP A 186 1.55 -20.47 19.05
N THR A 187 1.04 -19.65 18.12
CA THR A 187 1.70 -19.44 16.83
C THR A 187 1.35 -18.09 16.20
N HIS A 188 2.37 -17.25 15.96
CA HIS A 188 2.22 -16.16 14.99
C HIS A 188 2.67 -16.61 13.61
N ARG A 189 1.85 -16.36 12.59
CA ARG A 189 2.17 -16.67 11.18
C ARG A 189 2.50 -15.45 10.34
N GLU A 190 2.52 -14.29 10.98
CA GLU A 190 2.58 -12.98 10.35
C GLU A 190 3.97 -12.33 10.48
N TRP A 191 4.97 -13.11 10.93
CA TRP A 191 6.35 -12.66 11.16
C TRP A 191 7.31 -13.35 10.20
N PHE A 192 8.26 -12.58 9.69
CA PHE A 192 9.15 -12.99 8.62
C PHE A 192 10.58 -12.52 8.90
N ARG A 193 11.57 -13.39 8.67
CA ARG A 193 13.00 -13.07 8.72
C ARG A 193 13.47 -12.58 7.36
N VAL A 194 13.24 -11.28 7.11
CA VAL A 194 13.63 -10.56 5.88
C VAL A 194 14.07 -9.14 6.23
N THR A 195 14.79 -8.48 5.31
CA THR A 195 15.12 -7.06 5.46
C THR A 195 13.88 -6.16 5.34
N ALA A 196 13.99 -4.92 5.85
CA ALA A 196 12.89 -3.96 5.74
C ALA A 196 12.61 -3.60 4.27
N GLU A 197 13.66 -3.56 3.45
CA GLU A 197 13.62 -3.28 2.03
C GLU A 197 12.84 -4.37 1.27
N GLU A 198 13.15 -5.65 1.51
CA GLU A 198 12.44 -6.78 0.89
C GLU A 198 10.96 -6.80 1.30
N ALA A 199 10.68 -6.65 2.60
CA ALA A 199 9.30 -6.60 3.09
C ALA A 199 8.51 -5.44 2.45
N LEU A 200 9.13 -4.27 2.36
CA LEU A 200 8.53 -3.09 1.73
C LEU A 200 8.25 -3.29 0.25
N GLN A 201 9.18 -3.89 -0.49
CA GLN A 201 9.00 -4.23 -1.92
C GLN A 201 7.81 -5.17 -2.14
N VAL A 202 7.67 -6.20 -1.30
CA VAL A 202 6.56 -7.15 -1.35
C VAL A 202 5.24 -6.44 -1.04
N VAL A 203 5.16 -5.75 0.09
CA VAL A 203 3.93 -5.06 0.53
C VAL A 203 3.48 -4.04 -0.51
N ARG A 204 4.38 -3.16 -0.97
CA ARG A 204 4.05 -2.12 -1.96
C ARG A 204 3.55 -2.71 -3.27
N ARG A 205 4.18 -3.77 -3.78
CA ARG A 205 3.72 -4.42 -5.03
C ARG A 205 2.29 -4.92 -4.91
N TRP A 206 1.95 -5.61 -3.83
CA TRP A 206 0.60 -6.14 -3.64
C TRP A 206 -0.43 -5.05 -3.36
N MET A 207 -0.05 -3.99 -2.64
CA MET A 207 -0.88 -2.81 -2.44
C MET A 207 -1.14 -2.07 -3.76
N ASN A 208 -0.09 -1.80 -4.54
CA ASN A 208 -0.20 -1.17 -5.87
C ASN A 208 -1.04 -2.01 -6.83
N PHE A 209 -0.96 -3.34 -6.74
CA PHE A 209 -1.82 -4.21 -7.52
C PHE A 209 -3.29 -4.05 -7.13
N MET A 210 -3.62 -3.95 -5.83
CA MET A 210 -5.01 -3.70 -5.39
C MET A 210 -5.52 -2.31 -5.82
N GLN A 211 -4.66 -1.30 -5.87
CA GLN A 211 -5.02 0.05 -6.35
C GLN A 211 -5.44 0.06 -7.83
N GLN A 212 -4.98 -0.90 -8.62
CA GLN A 212 -5.36 -1.05 -10.04
C GLN A 212 -6.75 -1.70 -10.22
N VAL A 213 -7.48 -1.93 -9.12
CA VAL A 213 -8.82 -2.53 -9.09
C VAL A 213 -8.87 -3.83 -9.91
N PRO A 214 -8.10 -4.86 -9.52
CA PRO A 214 -7.90 -6.03 -10.36
C PRO A 214 -9.08 -7.01 -10.36
N TYR A 215 -10.12 -6.73 -9.56
CA TYR A 215 -11.32 -7.54 -9.44
C TYR A 215 -12.53 -6.76 -9.97
N ASP A 216 -13.44 -7.46 -10.64
CA ASP A 216 -14.71 -6.92 -11.12
C ASP A 216 -15.75 -6.74 -9.99
N ASP A 217 -16.96 -6.30 -10.34
CA ASP A 217 -18.03 -6.05 -9.37
C ASP A 217 -18.55 -7.35 -8.70
N ASP A 218 -18.41 -8.50 -9.37
CA ASP A 218 -18.67 -9.84 -8.82
C ASP A 218 -17.55 -10.31 -7.87
N GLY A 219 -16.45 -9.55 -7.80
CA GLY A 219 -15.26 -9.89 -7.04
C GLY A 219 -14.39 -10.96 -7.70
N LYS A 220 -14.60 -11.26 -8.98
CA LYS A 220 -13.73 -12.16 -9.75
C LYS A 220 -12.55 -11.36 -10.29
N LEU A 221 -11.41 -12.04 -10.44
CA LEU A 221 -10.23 -11.42 -11.04
C LEU A 221 -10.52 -11.08 -12.50
N ALA A 222 -10.31 -9.83 -12.90
CA ALA A 222 -10.61 -9.38 -14.25
C ALA A 222 -9.84 -10.21 -15.30
N GLU A 223 -10.46 -10.46 -16.45
CA GLU A 223 -9.91 -11.34 -17.50
C GLU A 223 -8.50 -10.92 -17.94
N PHE A 224 -8.25 -9.61 -18.07
CA PHE A 224 -6.93 -9.06 -18.35
C PHE A 224 -5.85 -9.59 -17.40
N TRP A 225 -6.12 -9.58 -16.09
CA TRP A 225 -5.19 -10.05 -15.07
C TRP A 225 -5.10 -11.57 -15.05
N LEU A 226 -6.22 -12.26 -15.25
CA LEU A 226 -6.26 -13.71 -15.32
C LEU A 226 -5.33 -14.24 -16.43
N LEU A 227 -5.45 -13.68 -17.65
CA LEU A 227 -4.61 -14.03 -18.79
C LEU A 227 -3.13 -13.73 -18.48
N ARG A 228 -2.84 -12.55 -17.95
CA ARG A 228 -1.46 -12.13 -17.66
C ARG A 228 -0.76 -13.03 -16.64
N ILE A 229 -1.47 -13.47 -15.61
CA ILE A 229 -0.96 -14.39 -14.58
C ILE A 229 -0.85 -15.83 -15.12
N GLN A 230 -1.72 -16.23 -16.06
CA GLN A 230 -1.62 -17.53 -16.73
C GLN A 230 -0.39 -17.61 -17.66
N THR A 231 -0.08 -16.52 -18.37
CA THR A 231 1.08 -16.43 -19.26
C THR A 231 2.38 -16.03 -18.54
N MET A 232 2.34 -15.81 -17.23
CA MET A 232 3.51 -15.46 -16.44
C MET A 232 4.57 -16.56 -16.56
N PRO A 233 5.86 -16.23 -16.81
CA PRO A 233 6.94 -17.21 -16.84
C PRO A 233 6.96 -18.09 -15.58
N ARG A 234 7.41 -19.33 -15.72
CA ARG A 234 7.71 -20.18 -14.57
C ARG A 234 9.07 -19.76 -13.96
N PRO A 235 9.29 -19.98 -12.65
CA PRO A 235 10.61 -19.95 -12.03
C PRO A 235 11.64 -20.71 -12.87
N SER A 236 12.88 -20.21 -12.90
CA SER A 236 13.96 -20.92 -13.59
C SER A 236 14.36 -22.17 -12.80
N ALA A 237 14.93 -23.17 -13.47
CA ALA A 237 15.40 -24.39 -12.81
C ALA A 237 16.54 -24.15 -11.79
N THR A 238 17.21 -23.00 -11.88
CA THR A 238 18.31 -22.59 -11.00
C THR A 238 17.85 -21.69 -9.85
N GLU A 239 16.59 -21.23 -9.86
CA GLU A 239 16.03 -20.35 -8.83
C GLU A 239 15.95 -21.10 -7.50
N GLN A 240 16.53 -20.50 -6.45
CA GLN A 240 16.54 -21.08 -5.12
C GLN A 240 15.25 -20.74 -4.35
N PRO A 241 14.80 -21.59 -3.41
CA PRO A 241 13.62 -21.31 -2.58
C PRO A 241 13.63 -19.96 -1.86
N HIS A 242 14.81 -19.46 -1.49
CA HIS A 242 15.03 -18.19 -0.80
C HIS A 242 15.47 -17.05 -1.74
N ASP A 243 15.42 -17.25 -3.07
CA ASP A 243 15.70 -16.20 -4.03
C ASP A 243 14.49 -15.24 -4.13
N HIS A 244 14.46 -14.27 -3.23
CA HIS A 244 13.41 -13.25 -3.18
C HIS A 244 13.46 -12.34 -4.41
N ASP A 245 14.65 -11.95 -4.88
CA ASP A 245 14.80 -10.96 -5.94
C ASP A 245 14.32 -11.47 -7.30
N ALA A 246 14.64 -12.71 -7.68
CA ALA A 246 14.15 -13.29 -8.93
C ALA A 246 12.61 -13.36 -8.95
N ARG A 247 12.01 -13.76 -7.82
CA ARG A 247 10.57 -13.81 -7.64
C ARG A 247 9.94 -12.42 -7.68
N HIS A 248 10.55 -11.46 -6.98
CA HIS A 248 10.14 -10.07 -6.97
C HIS A 248 10.10 -9.51 -8.40
N GLN A 249 11.18 -9.66 -9.17
CA GLN A 249 11.26 -9.18 -10.55
C GLN A 249 10.18 -9.79 -11.45
N ARG A 250 10.00 -11.12 -11.38
CA ARG A 250 9.00 -11.83 -12.17
C ARG A 250 7.58 -11.34 -11.91
N TRP A 251 7.18 -11.24 -10.66
CA TRP A 251 5.86 -10.75 -10.28
C TRP A 251 5.70 -9.25 -10.53
N SER A 252 6.72 -8.42 -10.27
CA SER A 252 6.70 -6.99 -10.60
C SER A 252 6.48 -6.76 -12.10
N ALA A 253 7.20 -7.47 -12.97
CA ALA A 253 7.01 -7.40 -14.42
C ALA A 253 5.60 -7.86 -14.85
N THR A 254 5.09 -8.91 -14.19
CA THR A 254 3.74 -9.44 -14.45
C THR A 254 2.64 -8.50 -13.97
N LEU A 255 2.83 -7.78 -12.87
CA LEU A 255 1.80 -6.92 -12.28
C LEU A 255 1.91 -5.44 -12.69
N ALA A 256 2.98 -5.05 -13.38
CA ALA A 256 3.06 -3.73 -14.00
C ALA A 256 1.95 -3.58 -15.07
N ALA A 257 0.88 -2.83 -14.78
CA ALA A 257 -0.18 -2.56 -15.76
C ALA A 257 0.20 -1.53 -16.81
N LYS A 258 -0.60 -1.59 -17.89
CA LYS A 258 -0.66 -0.75 -19.08
C LYS A 258 -0.64 0.77 -18.77
N LEU A 259 0.44 1.43 -19.18
CA LEU A 259 0.35 2.73 -19.86
C LEU A 259 0.49 2.50 -21.36
N LYS A 260 -0.49 1.84 -21.95
CA LYS A 260 -0.94 2.31 -23.25
C LYS A 260 -2.45 2.32 -23.15
N PRO A 261 -3.11 3.49 -23.18
CA PRO A 261 -4.51 3.46 -23.58
C PRO A 261 -4.51 2.67 -24.88
N GLU A 262 -5.16 1.50 -24.86
CA GLU A 262 -5.64 0.89 -26.09
C GLU A 262 -6.34 2.06 -26.78
N SER A 263 -5.78 2.52 -27.90
CA SER A 263 -6.43 3.54 -28.69
C SER A 263 -7.79 2.97 -29.00
N THR A 264 -8.82 3.43 -28.31
CA THR A 264 -10.18 3.35 -28.81
C THR A 264 -10.05 3.81 -30.25
N PRO A 265 -10.29 2.95 -31.26
CA PRO A 265 -10.26 3.41 -32.63
C PRO A 265 -11.15 4.64 -32.65
N ALA A 266 -10.59 5.78 -33.08
CA ALA A 266 -11.35 7.00 -33.20
C ALA A 266 -12.67 6.63 -33.88
N PRO A 267 -13.83 7.01 -33.31
CA PRO A 267 -15.11 6.66 -33.92
C PRO A 267 -15.01 7.08 -35.38
N GLU A 268 -15.15 6.10 -36.28
CA GLU A 268 -15.11 6.37 -37.71
C GLU A 268 -16.07 7.53 -37.97
N ALA A 269 -15.56 8.57 -38.62
CA ALA A 269 -16.29 9.79 -38.93
C ALA A 269 -17.51 9.41 -39.78
N GLY A 270 -18.64 9.15 -39.13
CA GLY A 270 -19.82 8.57 -39.77
C GLY A 270 -20.80 7.87 -38.83
N SER A 271 -20.37 7.43 -37.63
CA SER A 271 -21.31 6.82 -36.68
C SER A 271 -22.03 7.90 -35.85
N THR A 272 -23.28 8.20 -36.21
CA THR A 272 -24.17 9.03 -35.40
C THR A 272 -24.51 8.29 -34.10
N ILE A 273 -23.87 8.67 -33.00
CA ILE A 273 -24.16 8.11 -31.68
C ILE A 273 -25.59 8.50 -31.28
N ARG A 274 -26.52 7.54 -31.38
CA ARG A 274 -27.86 7.67 -30.83
C ARG A 274 -27.78 7.41 -29.32
N TRP A 275 -27.69 8.48 -28.55
CA TRP A 275 -27.76 8.43 -27.09
C TRP A 275 -29.06 7.76 -26.65
N SER A 276 -28.97 6.75 -25.78
CA SER A 276 -30.15 6.20 -25.11
C SER A 276 -30.68 7.21 -24.09
N ASN A 277 -32.01 7.30 -23.97
CA ASN A 277 -32.74 8.26 -23.13
C ASN A 277 -32.39 8.21 -21.62
N SER A 278 -31.54 7.28 -21.18
CA SER A 278 -31.16 7.07 -19.78
C SER A 278 -30.22 8.16 -19.24
N ALA A 279 -29.35 8.76 -20.07
CA ALA A 279 -28.42 9.81 -19.62
C ALA A 279 -29.10 11.16 -19.33
N GLN A 280 -30.22 11.46 -20.00
CA GLN A 280 -30.98 12.71 -19.79
C GLN A 280 -31.75 12.73 -18.46
N THR A 281 -31.92 11.58 -17.80
CA THR A 281 -32.73 11.48 -16.58
C THR A 281 -31.96 11.92 -15.33
N VAL A 282 -30.63 11.84 -15.34
CA VAL A 282 -29.79 12.16 -14.17
C VAL A 282 -29.65 13.67 -13.95
N LEU A 283 -29.68 14.47 -15.01
CA LEU A 283 -29.60 15.94 -14.91
C LEU A 283 -30.92 16.60 -14.46
N ARG A 284 -32.06 15.90 -14.51
CA ARG A 284 -33.36 16.42 -14.07
C ARG A 284 -33.65 16.30 -12.57
N ARG A 285 -32.76 15.68 -11.78
CA ARG A 285 -32.96 15.42 -10.34
C ARG A 285 -32.18 16.32 -9.38
N VAL A 286 -31.47 17.33 -9.87
CA VAL A 286 -30.87 18.34 -8.98
C VAL A 286 -31.97 19.36 -8.59
N PRO A 287 -32.32 19.48 -7.30
CA PRO A 287 -33.35 20.44 -6.87
C PRO A 287 -32.95 21.86 -7.28
N ARG A 288 -33.88 22.63 -7.88
CA ARG A 288 -33.67 24.03 -8.31
C ARG A 288 -33.05 24.93 -7.21
N VAL A 289 -33.26 24.59 -5.95
CA VAL A 289 -32.68 25.28 -4.78
C VAL A 289 -31.14 25.25 -4.77
N LYS A 290 -30.51 24.15 -5.21
CA LYS A 290 -29.04 24.03 -5.23
C LYS A 290 -28.40 24.96 -6.28
N TRP A 291 -29.08 25.20 -7.40
CA TRP A 291 -28.63 26.14 -8.43
C TRP A 291 -28.72 27.60 -8.00
N ILE A 292 -29.73 27.96 -7.20
CA ILE A 292 -29.86 29.31 -6.64
C ILE A 292 -28.73 29.59 -5.64
N LEU A 293 -28.38 28.62 -4.80
CA LEU A 293 -27.28 28.77 -3.84
C LEU A 293 -25.92 28.89 -4.56
N PHE A 294 -25.71 28.10 -5.61
CA PHE A 294 -24.49 28.19 -6.44
C PHE A 294 -24.39 29.54 -7.16
N GLY A 295 -25.50 30.05 -7.73
CA GLY A 295 -25.55 31.37 -8.35
C GLY A 295 -25.29 32.52 -7.36
N LYS A 296 -25.84 32.44 -6.14
CA LYS A 296 -25.58 33.42 -5.08
C LYS A 296 -24.13 33.42 -4.62
N LEU A 297 -23.50 32.24 -4.53
CA LEU A 297 -22.08 32.11 -4.18
C LEU A 297 -21.18 32.74 -5.24
N LEU A 298 -21.47 32.50 -6.52
CA LEU A 298 -20.74 33.13 -7.63
C LEU A 298 -20.91 34.65 -7.66
N LEU A 299 -22.12 35.16 -7.43
CA LEU A 299 -22.37 36.61 -7.39
C LEU A 299 -21.66 37.28 -6.20
N TRP A 300 -21.65 36.62 -5.03
CA TRP A 300 -20.91 37.09 -3.85
C TRP A 300 -19.40 37.11 -4.10
N MET A 301 -18.85 36.04 -4.71
CA MET A 301 -17.43 35.99 -5.11
C MET A 301 -17.06 37.11 -6.10
N ALA A 302 -17.91 37.37 -7.09
CA ALA A 302 -17.72 38.46 -8.05
C ALA A 302 -17.78 39.85 -7.38
N ALA A 303 -18.72 40.05 -6.45
CA ALA A 303 -18.82 41.29 -5.68
C ALA A 303 -17.58 41.52 -4.78
N CYS A 304 -17.06 40.46 -4.15
CA CYS A 304 -15.82 40.51 -3.37
C CYS A 304 -14.60 40.86 -4.25
N CYS A 305 -14.57 40.42 -5.50
CA CYS A 305 -13.50 40.78 -6.45
C CYS A 305 -13.56 42.26 -6.86
N PHE A 306 -14.77 42.82 -7.04
CA PHE A 306 -14.94 44.20 -7.50
C PHE A 306 -14.81 45.24 -6.37
N ALA A 307 -15.12 44.86 -5.12
CA ALA A 307 -15.12 45.77 -3.98
C ALA A 307 -13.73 46.09 -3.39
N GLY A 308 -12.63 45.67 -4.02
CA GLY A 308 -11.26 46.11 -3.68
C GLY A 308 -10.88 45.97 -2.20
N SER A 309 -11.51 45.05 -1.46
CA SER A 309 -11.35 44.92 -0.03
C SER A 309 -10.01 44.24 0.26
N LYS A 310 -9.27 44.73 1.27
CA LYS A 310 -8.02 44.13 1.77
C LYS A 310 -8.28 42.71 2.31
N LEU A 311 -8.33 41.74 1.41
CA LEU A 311 -8.44 40.32 1.74
C LEU A 311 -7.05 39.81 2.17
N GLY A 312 -7.02 39.12 3.32
CA GLY A 312 -5.81 38.50 3.86
C GLY A 312 -5.22 37.43 2.95
N ASN A 313 -3.96 37.07 3.18
CA ASN A 313 -3.13 36.24 2.30
C ASN A 313 -3.77 34.90 1.87
N GLY A 314 -4.70 34.32 2.64
CA GLY A 314 -5.41 33.09 2.27
C GLY A 314 -6.37 33.22 1.09
N ALA A 315 -6.94 34.40 0.83
CA ALA A 315 -7.90 34.59 -0.27
C ALA A 315 -7.22 34.74 -1.64
N ARG A 316 -5.93 35.11 -1.68
CA ARG A 316 -5.16 35.20 -2.92
C ARG A 316 -4.95 33.83 -3.57
N GLN A 317 -4.78 32.77 -2.77
CA GLN A 317 -4.64 31.40 -3.31
C GLN A 317 -5.93 30.88 -3.96
N LEU A 318 -7.11 31.32 -3.50
CA LEU A 318 -8.38 30.96 -4.12
C LEU A 318 -8.64 31.71 -5.44
N LEU A 319 -8.11 32.93 -5.57
CA LEU A 319 -8.20 33.71 -6.80
C LEU A 319 -7.35 33.13 -7.95
N GLU A 320 -6.22 32.47 -7.64
CA GLU A 320 -5.40 31.80 -8.66
C GLU A 320 -6.09 30.58 -9.28
N LEU A 321 -7.04 29.95 -8.57
CA LEU A 321 -7.84 28.83 -9.08
C LEU A 321 -9.09 29.28 -9.86
N PHE A 322 -9.42 30.58 -9.82
CA PHE A 322 -10.65 31.12 -10.39
C PHE A 322 -10.75 31.02 -11.92
N PRO A 323 -9.68 31.25 -12.72
CA PRO A 323 -9.73 31.06 -14.17
C PRO A 323 -10.04 29.60 -14.56
N SER A 324 -9.50 28.63 -13.81
CA SER A 324 -9.74 27.20 -14.02
C SER A 324 -11.19 26.81 -13.71
N LEU A 325 -11.78 27.37 -12.64
CA LEU A 325 -13.19 27.18 -12.30
C LEU A 325 -14.14 27.83 -13.30
N LEU A 326 -13.80 29.00 -13.85
CA LEU A 326 -14.57 29.64 -14.92
C LEU A 326 -14.52 28.83 -16.22
N ALA A 327 -13.36 28.26 -16.57
CA ALA A 327 -13.24 27.38 -17.73
C ALA A 327 -14.05 26.07 -17.58
N MET A 328 -14.15 25.51 -16.37
CA MET A 328 -14.99 24.33 -16.14
C MET A 328 -16.48 24.66 -16.19
N THR A 329 -16.89 25.85 -15.75
CA THR A 329 -18.30 26.26 -15.80
C THR A 329 -18.74 26.66 -17.21
N SER A 330 -17.86 27.25 -18.03
CA SER A 330 -18.19 27.57 -19.44
C SER A 330 -18.41 26.33 -20.30
N VAL A 331 -17.63 25.26 -20.09
CA VAL A 331 -17.84 23.96 -20.76
C VAL A 331 -19.18 23.34 -20.35
N LEU A 332 -19.56 23.44 -19.07
CA LEU A 332 -20.85 22.95 -18.58
C LEU A 332 -22.04 23.77 -19.11
N PHE A 333 -21.88 25.07 -19.33
CA PHE A 333 -22.92 25.93 -19.91
C PHE A 333 -23.07 25.76 -21.43
N PHE A 334 -21.96 25.54 -22.16
CA PHE A 334 -22.00 25.29 -23.60
C PHE A 334 -22.68 23.95 -23.94
N GLU A 335 -22.54 22.94 -23.09
CA GLU A 335 -23.24 21.64 -23.23
C GLU A 335 -24.73 21.69 -22.84
N LEU A 336 -25.18 22.70 -22.10
CA LEU A 336 -26.61 22.86 -21.75
C LEU A 336 -27.38 23.73 -22.75
N ALA A 337 -26.69 24.38 -23.69
CA ALA A 337 -27.27 25.25 -24.71
C ALA A 337 -27.40 24.58 -26.11
N VAL A 338 -26.93 23.33 -26.26
CA VAL A 338 -27.07 22.47 -27.45
C VAL A 338 -28.09 21.36 -27.16
#